data_AF-A0A8T3WKN6-F1
#
_entry.id   AF-A0A8T3WKN6-F1
#
_cell.length_a   1.000
_cell.length_b   1.000
_cell.length_c   1.000
_cell.angle_alpha   90.00
_cell.angle_beta   90.00
_cell.angle_gamma   90.00
#
_symmetry.space_group_name_H-M   'P 1'
#
loop_
_entity.id
_entity.type
_entity.pdbx_description
1 polymer ?
#
loop_
_entity_poly.entity_id
_entity_poly.type
_entity_poly.pdbx_seq_one_letter_code
_entity_poly.pdbx_strand_id
1 'polypeptide(L)' 'MAFIKRCPECNSINLVYDEQRGEIICHDCGLLVEEKMIDPG' A
#
# COMPACT_ATOMS: atom_id res chain seq x y z
N MET A 1 6.31 4.38 13.43
CA MET A 1 6.26 3.30 12.44
C MET A 1 4.81 3.07 12.05
N ALA A 2 4.33 3.67 10.96
CA ALA A 2 2.98 3.44 10.47
C ALA A 2 3.06 2.48 9.27
N PHE A 3 2.91 1.18 9.53
CA PHE A 3 2.67 0.21 8.46
C PHE A 3 1.21 0.36 8.04
N ILE A 4 0.97 0.63 6.77
CA ILE A 4 -0.37 0.77 6.21
C ILE A 4 -1.01 -0.62 6.19
N LYS A 5 -1.85 -0.91 7.18
CA LYS A 5 -2.58 -2.20 7.28
C LYS A 5 -3.89 -2.21 6.50
N ARG A 6 -4.33 -1.05 5.99
CA ARG A 6 -5.63 -0.84 5.33
C ARG A 6 -5.50 0.30 4.32
N CYS A 7 -6.22 0.22 3.21
CA CYS A 7 -6.32 1.27 2.23
C CYS A 7 -6.86 2.56 2.86
N PRO A 8 -6.18 3.71 2.72
CA PRO A 8 -6.65 4.98 3.29
C PRO A 8 -7.86 5.58 2.56
N GLU A 9 -8.12 5.19 1.31
CA GLU A 9 -9.23 5.75 0.51
C GLU A 9 -10.56 5.04 0.77
N CYS A 10 -10.54 3.70 0.87
CA CYS A 10 -11.76 2.90 1.00
C CYS A 10 -11.82 2.07 2.29
N ASN A 11 -10.81 2.16 3.15
CA ASN A 11 -10.66 1.33 4.37
C ASN A 11 -10.60 -0.18 4.14
N SER A 12 -10.44 -0.65 2.89
CA SER A 12 -10.27 -2.07 2.61
C SER A 12 -8.94 -2.62 3.13
N ILE A 13 -8.91 -3.90 3.46
CA ILE A 13 -7.71 -4.64 3.83
C ILE A 13 -7.12 -5.44 2.65
N ASN A 14 -7.78 -5.47 1.49
CA ASN A 14 -7.30 -6.18 0.30
C ASN A 14 -6.24 -5.35 -0.43
N LEU A 15 -5.06 -5.26 0.19
CA LEU A 15 -3.86 -4.69 -0.40
C LEU A 15 -3.03 -5.83 -1.02
N VAL A 16 -2.71 -5.70 -2.30
CA VAL A 16 -1.92 -6.67 -3.08
C VAL A 16 -0.60 -6.03 -3.45
N TYR A 17 0.51 -6.71 -3.21
CA TYR A 17 1.82 -6.25 -3.64
C TYR A 17 2.11 -6.71 -5.07
N ASP A 18 2.36 -5.76 -5.96
CA ASP A 18 2.81 -6.00 -7.32
C ASP A 18 4.33 -6.10 -7.34
N GLU A 19 4.83 -7.33 -7.39
CA GLU A 19 6.26 -7.62 -7.44
C GLU A 19 6.94 -7.19 -8.74
N GLN A 20 6.18 -7.00 -9.82
CA GLN A 20 6.73 -6.56 -11.11
C GLN A 20 7.06 -5.08 -11.10
N ARG A 21 6.27 -4.28 -10.36
CA ARG A 21 6.40 -2.82 -10.29
C ARG A 21 6.98 -2.35 -8.96
N GLY A 22 6.97 -3.18 -7.92
CA GLY A 22 7.40 -2.83 -6.57
C GLY A 22 6.41 -1.93 -5.84
N GLU A 23 5.11 -2.08 -6.14
CA GLU A 23 4.04 -1.18 -5.67
C GLU A 23 3.00 -1.98 -4.87
N ILE A 24 2.37 -1.40 -3.85
CA ILE A 24 1.17 -2.01 -3.21
C ILE A 24 -0.06 -1.39 -3.86
N ILE A 25 -1.05 -2.19 -4.24
CA ILE A 25 -2.30 -1.73 -4.86
C ILE A 25 -3.48 -2.25 -4.05
N CYS A 26 -4.45 -1.40 -3.77
CA CYS A 26 -5.72 -1.82 -3.19
C CYS A 26 -6.62 -2.45 -4.25
N HIS A 27 -6.99 -3.71 -4.09
CA HIS A 27 -7.81 -4.44 -5.05
C HIS A 27 -9.28 -3.96 -5.08
N ASP A 28 -9.80 -3.36 -4.01
CA ASP A 28 -11.19 -2.87 -3.98
C ASP A 28 -11.40 -1.53 -4.69
N CYS A 29 -10.50 -0.55 -4.49
CA CYS A 29 -10.66 0.80 -5.06
C CYS A 29 -9.63 1.14 -6.13
N GLY A 30 -8.63 0.28 -6.36
CA GLY A 30 -7.54 0.52 -7.30
C GLY A 30 -6.51 1.54 -6.85
N LEU A 31 -6.48 1.91 -5.57
CA LEU A 31 -5.52 2.89 -5.05
C LEU A 31 -4.10 2.30 -5.07
N LEU A 32 -3.16 3.06 -5.64
CA LEU A 32 -1.74 2.82 -5.49
C LEU A 32 -1.28 3.27 -4.09
N VAL A 33 -0.87 2.30 -3.27
CA VAL A 33 -0.26 2.48 -1.96
C VAL A 33 1.26 2.37 -2.14
N GLU A 34 1.96 3.49 -2.17
CA GLU A 34 3.42 3.49 -2.17
C GLU A 34 3.93 3.21 -0.75
N GLU A 35 4.78 2.20 -0.57
CA GLU A 35 5.58 2.09 0.65
C GLU A 35 6.61 3.22 0.64
N LYS A 36 6.31 4.33 1.32
CA LYS A 36 7.36 5.28 1.71
C LYS A 36 8.31 4.54 2.66
N MET A 37 9.37 3.97 2.11
CA MET A 37 10.57 3.63 2.86
C MET A 37 11.06 4.92 3.51
N ILE A 38 10.66 5.15 4.76
CA ILE A 38 11.21 6.21 5.59
C ILE A 38 12.57 5.69 5.98
N ASP A 39 13.59 6.16 5.26
CA ASP A 39 15.01 5.99 5.54
C ASP A 39 15.25 6.24 7.04
N PRO A 40 15.63 5.23 7.83
CA PRO A 40 16.16 5.47 9.17
C PRO A 40 17.60 5.94 8.98
N GLY A 41 17.80 7.25 8.91
CA GLY A 41 19.13 7.84 9.02
C GLY A 41 19.86 7.44 10.30
#